data_AF-A0AAV1EPZ4-F1
#
_entry.id   AF-A0AAV1EPZ4-F1
#
_cell.length_a   1.000
_cell.length_b   1.000
_cell.length_c   1.000
_cell.angle_alpha   90.00
_cell.angle_beta   90.00
_cell.angle_gamma   90.00
#
_symmetry.space_group_name_H-M   'P 1'
#
loop_
_entity.id
_entity.type
_entity.pdbx_description
1 polymer ?
#
loop_
_entity_poly.entity_id
_entity_poly.type
_entity_poly.pdbx_seq_one_letter_code
_entity_poly.pdbx_strand_id
1 'polypeptide(L)'
;MNTHRRGLTAKAQQLCFWLCFCIRQVLAGVPGPCRHSVTRDHLLSLNRLIDNQLDHSCLIVYPFTECFNLSKVCCVKAAFPQVLELLSSHFHYIRTSDNRRYVSTLQTLIFHLYSQGCLPEINEEFEDSPVWYLRTEQSSPKAALKKVRAVIEMYKSLMTESPGPVDWDCRGEYTAADEPESTPGT
;
A
#
# COMPACT_ATOMS: atom_id res chain seq x y z
N MET A 1 -11.15 -55.95 -23.46
CA MET A 1 -11.75 -54.88 -22.63
C MET A 1 -10.63 -54.15 -21.88
N ASN A 2 -10.12 -53.03 -22.40
CA ASN A 2 -9.05 -52.22 -21.77
C ASN A 2 -9.41 -50.72 -21.71
N THR A 3 -10.70 -50.40 -21.80
CA THR A 3 -11.22 -49.02 -21.82
C THR A 3 -11.20 -48.38 -20.44
N HIS A 4 -11.32 -49.16 -19.36
CA HIS A 4 -11.38 -48.63 -17.99
C HIS A 4 -10.03 -48.06 -17.51
N ARG A 5 -8.90 -48.68 -17.88
CA ARG A 5 -7.56 -48.28 -17.43
C ARG A 5 -7.07 -46.96 -18.05
N ARG A 6 -7.51 -46.65 -19.29
CA ARG A 6 -7.20 -45.39 -20.00
C ARG A 6 -7.98 -44.19 -19.45
N GLY A 7 -9.19 -44.40 -18.94
CA GLY A 7 -10.02 -43.34 -18.36
C GLY A 7 -9.51 -42.82 -17.01
N LEU A 8 -8.94 -43.70 -16.18
CA LEU A 8 -8.32 -43.31 -14.90
C LEU A 8 -7.04 -42.49 -15.10
N THR A 9 -6.19 -42.86 -16.06
CA THR A 9 -4.96 -42.11 -16.36
C THR A 9 -5.26 -40.71 -16.89
N ALA A 10 -6.27 -40.55 -17.76
CA ALA A 10 -6.64 -39.23 -18.30
C ALA A 10 -7.19 -38.28 -17.21
N LYS A 11 -8.04 -38.78 -16.31
CA LYS A 11 -8.57 -38.00 -15.18
C LYS A 11 -7.48 -37.59 -14.19
N ALA A 12 -6.56 -38.49 -13.86
CA ALA A 12 -5.41 -38.20 -12.99
C ALA A 12 -4.47 -37.15 -13.61
N GLN A 13 -4.23 -37.24 -14.92
CA GLN A 13 -3.39 -36.29 -15.65
C GLN A 13 -4.02 -34.89 -15.71
N GLN A 14 -5.34 -34.82 -15.88
CA GLN A 14 -6.08 -33.56 -15.87
C GLN A 14 -6.14 -32.94 -14.48
N LEU A 15 -6.36 -33.74 -13.43
CA LEU A 15 -6.27 -33.30 -12.03
C LEU A 15 -4.86 -32.76 -11.71
N CYS A 16 -3.81 -33.45 -12.14
CA CYS A 16 -2.43 -33.02 -11.94
C CYS A 16 -2.11 -31.73 -12.72
N PHE A 17 -2.67 -31.55 -13.91
CA PHE A 17 -2.54 -30.31 -14.69
C PHE A 17 -3.20 -29.12 -13.97
N TRP A 18 -4.42 -29.31 -13.44
CA TRP A 18 -5.10 -28.29 -12.64
C TRP A 18 -4.34 -27.96 -11.35
N LEU A 19 -3.85 -28.97 -10.62
CA LEU A 19 -3.01 -28.78 -9.43
C LEU A 19 -1.73 -28.00 -9.77
N CYS A 20 -1.01 -28.39 -10.82
CA CYS A 20 0.20 -27.68 -11.27
C CYS A 20 -0.09 -26.23 -11.69
N PHE A 21 -1.25 -25.97 -12.30
CA PHE A 21 -1.66 -24.61 -12.66
C PHE A 21 -1.95 -23.77 -11.41
N CYS A 22 -2.67 -24.32 -10.43
CA CYS A 22 -2.90 -23.67 -9.13
C CYS A 22 -1.59 -23.38 -8.39
N ILE A 23 -0.65 -24.34 -8.36
CA ILE A 23 0.66 -24.17 -7.71
C ILE A 23 1.49 -23.09 -8.43
N ARG A 24 1.44 -23.02 -9.77
CA ARG A 24 2.09 -21.95 -10.53
C ARG A 24 1.52 -20.56 -10.24
N GLN A 25 0.22 -20.43 -10.03
CA GLN A 25 -0.39 -19.16 -9.63
C GLN A 25 0.04 -18.73 -8.22
N VAL A 26 0.34 -19.70 -7.34
CA VAL A 26 0.85 -19.44 -5.98
C VAL A 26 2.34 -19.11 -5.97
N LEU A 27 3.14 -19.70 -6.87
CA LEU A 27 4.59 -19.47 -6.96
C LEU A 27 4.99 -18.27 -7.85
N ALA A 28 4.07 -17.65 -8.57
CA ALA A 28 4.38 -16.60 -9.53
C ALA A 28 4.22 -15.19 -8.94
N GLY A 29 5.31 -14.64 -8.41
CA GLY A 29 5.49 -13.18 -8.25
C GLY A 29 4.46 -12.46 -7.38
N VAL A 30 4.46 -11.12 -7.45
CA VAL A 30 3.32 -10.32 -6.96
C VAL A 30 2.07 -10.74 -7.74
N PRO A 31 0.93 -11.03 -7.07
CA PRO A 31 -0.30 -11.36 -7.76
C PRO A 31 -0.60 -10.32 -8.85
N GLY A 32 -0.91 -10.76 -10.07
CA GLY A 32 -1.26 -9.88 -11.20
C GLY A 32 -2.22 -8.73 -10.84
N PRO A 33 -3.27 -8.96 -10.02
CA PRO A 33 -4.14 -7.88 -9.53
C PRO A 33 -3.41 -6.75 -8.79
N CYS A 34 -2.41 -7.06 -7.96
CA CYS A 34 -1.68 -6.08 -7.15
C CYS A 34 -0.72 -5.25 -7.99
N ARG A 35 -0.04 -5.86 -8.96
CA ARG A 35 0.86 -5.17 -9.90
C ARG A 35 0.16 -4.09 -10.73
N HIS A 36 -1.14 -4.26 -10.98
CA HIS A 36 -1.94 -3.35 -11.80
C HIS A 36 -2.98 -2.56 -11.00
N SER A 37 -2.97 -2.67 -9.66
CA SER A 37 -3.96 -2.06 -8.76
C SER A 37 -3.96 -0.53 -8.80
N VAL A 38 -2.77 0.10 -8.87
CA VAL A 38 -2.64 1.56 -9.02
C VAL A 38 -2.52 1.94 -10.50
N THR A 39 -3.63 2.40 -11.07
CA THR A 39 -3.72 2.82 -12.47
C THR A 39 -3.25 4.26 -12.69
N ARG A 40 -3.15 4.67 -13.96
CA ARG A 40 -2.89 6.08 -14.31
C ARG A 40 -4.05 6.99 -13.89
N ASP A 41 -5.29 6.50 -13.92
CA ASP A 41 -6.47 7.29 -13.56
C ASP A 41 -6.52 7.64 -12.07
N HIS A 42 -6.03 6.74 -11.21
CA HIS A 42 -5.87 7.04 -9.79
C HIS A 42 -4.89 8.20 -9.57
N LEU A 43 -3.72 8.15 -10.23
CA LEU A 43 -2.71 9.21 -10.14
C LEU A 43 -3.22 10.53 -10.75
N LEU A 44 -3.98 10.46 -11.85
CA LEU A 44 -4.60 11.64 -12.45
C LEU A 44 -5.64 12.27 -11.52
N SER A 45 -6.47 11.47 -10.85
CA SER A 45 -7.44 11.96 -9.86
C SER A 45 -6.73 12.69 -8.71
N LEU A 46 -5.61 12.15 -8.25
CA LEU A 46 -4.79 12.78 -7.22
C LEU A 46 -4.12 14.07 -7.69
N ASN A 47 -3.58 14.10 -8.92
CA ASN A 47 -3.01 15.33 -9.48
C ASN A 47 -4.08 16.42 -9.60
N ARG A 48 -5.28 16.08 -10.07
CA ARG A 48 -6.40 17.05 -10.11
C ARG A 48 -6.77 17.56 -8.72
N LEU A 49 -6.77 16.70 -7.70
CA LEU A 49 -6.95 17.15 -6.32
C LEU A 49 -5.86 18.13 -5.88
N ILE A 50 -4.59 17.83 -6.16
CA ILE A 50 -3.46 18.70 -5.83
C ILE A 50 -3.60 20.05 -6.54
N ASP A 51 -3.86 20.03 -7.85
CA ASP A 51 -3.93 21.23 -8.69
C ASP A 51 -5.10 22.12 -8.30
N ASN A 52 -6.20 21.53 -7.84
CA ASN A 52 -7.37 22.25 -7.34
C ASN A 52 -7.16 22.90 -5.96
N GLN A 53 -6.02 22.69 -5.28
CA GLN A 53 -5.71 23.39 -4.04
C GLN A 53 -5.13 24.78 -4.29
N LEU A 54 -5.55 25.74 -3.46
CA LEU A 54 -4.98 27.09 -3.43
C LEU A 54 -3.48 27.04 -3.12
N ASP A 55 -2.69 27.81 -3.89
CA ASP A 55 -1.24 27.95 -3.67
C ASP A 55 -0.92 28.60 -2.33
N HIS A 56 -1.77 29.54 -1.89
CA HIS A 56 -1.70 30.19 -0.60
C HIS A 56 -2.92 29.79 0.24
N SER A 57 -2.81 28.66 0.93
CA SER A 57 -3.83 28.13 1.83
C SER A 57 -3.38 28.22 3.28
N CYS A 58 -4.33 28.09 4.20
CA CYS A 58 -4.02 27.83 5.60
C CYS A 58 -3.30 26.48 5.77
N LEU A 59 -2.63 26.31 6.91
CA LEU A 59 -2.00 25.05 7.26
C LEU A 59 -3.02 24.12 7.93
N ILE A 60 -2.89 22.82 7.65
CA ILE A 60 -3.59 21.75 8.35
C ILE A 60 -2.59 20.97 9.21
N VAL A 61 -3.09 20.40 10.30
CA VAL A 61 -2.30 19.59 11.24
C VAL A 61 -2.81 18.17 11.19
N TYR A 62 -1.94 17.21 10.88
CA TYR A 62 -2.32 15.82 10.69
C TYR A 62 -1.17 14.87 11.04
N PRO A 63 -1.46 13.66 11.53
CA PRO A 63 -0.45 12.63 11.68
C PRO A 63 -0.03 12.09 10.32
N PHE A 64 1.27 11.85 10.12
CA PHE A 64 1.79 11.19 8.92
C PHE A 64 3.06 10.40 9.23
N THR A 65 3.28 9.31 8.50
CA THR A 65 4.47 8.48 8.66
C THR A 65 5.69 9.14 8.02
N GLU A 66 6.77 9.25 8.78
CA GLU A 66 8.09 9.66 8.32
C GLU A 66 8.85 8.48 7.74
N CYS A 67 9.10 8.50 6.43
CA CYS A 67 9.66 7.36 5.71
C CYS A 67 11.19 7.35 5.57
N PHE A 68 11.91 8.37 6.07
CA PHE A 68 13.35 8.50 5.82
C PHE A 68 14.17 7.33 6.37
N ASN A 69 13.78 6.78 7.52
CA ASN A 69 14.45 5.65 8.18
C ASN A 69 13.79 4.30 7.91
N LEU A 70 12.83 4.24 6.97
CA LEU A 70 12.13 3.02 6.59
C LEU A 70 12.54 2.56 5.20
N SER A 71 12.59 1.25 5.00
CA SER A 71 12.54 0.68 3.67
C SER A 71 11.25 1.11 2.96
N LYS A 72 11.28 1.10 1.62
CA LYS A 72 10.10 1.44 0.82
C LYS A 72 8.88 0.59 1.24
N VAL A 73 9.09 -0.69 1.53
CA VAL A 73 8.02 -1.62 1.92
C VAL A 73 7.40 -1.20 3.24
N CYS A 74 8.22 -1.00 4.27
CA CYS A 74 7.75 -0.69 5.61
C CYS A 74 7.21 0.75 5.72
N CYS A 75 7.75 1.69 4.94
CA CYS A 75 7.16 3.01 4.73
C CYS A 75 5.74 2.90 4.14
N VAL A 76 5.56 2.14 3.06
CA VAL A 76 4.25 1.96 2.43
C VAL A 76 3.26 1.33 3.41
N LYS A 77 3.66 0.25 4.09
CA LYS A 77 2.83 -0.44 5.08
C LYS A 77 2.38 0.49 6.22
N ALA A 78 3.30 1.30 6.75
CA ALA A 78 3.01 2.25 7.83
C ALA A 78 2.22 3.49 7.37
N ALA A 79 2.45 3.99 6.15
CA ALA A 79 1.91 5.25 5.68
C ALA A 79 0.48 5.15 5.13
N PHE A 80 0.09 4.02 4.53
CA PHE A 80 -1.23 3.86 3.92
C PHE A 80 -2.42 4.07 4.89
N PRO A 81 -2.37 3.60 6.15
CA PRO A 81 -3.38 3.94 7.15
C PRO A 81 -3.50 5.46 7.35
N GLN A 82 -2.36 6.17 7.43
CA GLN A 82 -2.34 7.63 7.60
C GLN A 82 -2.83 8.37 6.36
N VAL A 83 -2.57 7.84 5.16
CA VAL A 83 -3.12 8.37 3.91
C VAL A 83 -4.64 8.26 3.90
N LEU A 84 -5.20 7.12 4.29
CA LEU A 84 -6.64 6.92 4.36
C LEU A 84 -7.28 7.86 5.39
N GLU A 85 -6.67 7.98 6.56
CA GLU A 85 -7.13 8.87 7.63
C GLU A 85 -7.11 10.33 7.18
N LEU A 86 -6.01 10.80 6.58
CA LEU A 86 -5.87 12.16 6.07
C LEU A 86 -6.94 12.49 5.01
N LEU A 87 -7.15 11.61 4.04
CA LEU A 87 -8.20 11.78 3.01
C LEU A 87 -9.60 11.84 3.63
N SER A 88 -9.83 11.09 4.70
CA SER A 88 -11.13 10.97 5.36
C SER A 88 -11.42 12.10 6.34
N SER A 89 -10.40 12.68 6.98
CA SER A 89 -10.56 13.70 8.02
C SER A 89 -10.41 15.13 7.49
N HIS A 90 -9.54 15.35 6.49
CA HIS A 90 -9.18 16.71 6.05
C HIS A 90 -9.71 17.07 4.66
N PHE A 91 -9.97 16.09 3.79
CA PHE A 91 -10.32 16.33 2.39
C PHE A 91 -11.80 16.11 2.11
N HIS A 92 -12.63 16.94 2.77
CA HIS A 92 -14.08 16.94 2.63
C HIS A 92 -14.55 17.92 1.55
N TYR A 93 -15.35 17.41 0.62
CA TYR A 93 -15.89 18.22 -0.47
C TYR A 93 -17.40 18.00 -0.61
N ILE A 94 -18.08 19.00 -1.17
CA ILE A 94 -19.51 18.94 -1.48
C ILE A 94 -19.81 17.72 -2.37
N ARG A 95 -20.90 17.02 -2.08
CA ARG A 95 -21.24 15.70 -2.67
C ARG A 95 -21.19 15.66 -4.20
N THR A 96 -21.57 16.75 -4.85
CA THR A 96 -21.66 16.87 -6.32
C THR A 96 -20.35 17.30 -6.99
N SER A 97 -19.31 17.63 -6.22
CA SER A 97 -18.04 18.11 -6.77
C SER A 97 -17.17 16.97 -7.31
N ASP A 98 -16.38 17.28 -8.35
CA ASP A 98 -15.37 16.37 -8.87
C ASP A 98 -14.32 16.01 -7.80
N ASN A 99 -13.97 16.95 -6.93
CA ASN A 99 -13.04 16.70 -5.81
C ASN A 99 -13.56 15.63 -4.86
N ARG A 100 -14.86 15.63 -4.56
CA ARG A 100 -15.48 14.55 -3.77
C ARG A 100 -15.30 13.19 -4.46
N ARG A 101 -15.51 13.15 -5.78
CA ARG A 101 -15.32 11.94 -6.58
C ARG A 101 -13.87 11.49 -6.57
N TYR A 102 -12.91 12.40 -6.72
CA TYR A 102 -11.48 12.07 -6.69
C TYR A 102 -11.06 11.49 -5.33
N VAL A 103 -11.48 12.07 -4.21
CA VAL A 103 -11.20 11.53 -2.87
C VAL A 103 -11.81 10.14 -2.73
N SER A 104 -13.07 9.96 -3.14
CA SER A 104 -13.74 8.66 -3.08
C SER A 104 -13.03 7.59 -3.92
N THR A 105 -12.52 7.94 -5.09
CA THR A 105 -11.71 7.04 -5.93
C THR A 105 -10.44 6.59 -5.19
N LEU A 106 -9.74 7.50 -4.52
CA LEU A 106 -8.51 7.18 -3.78
C LEU A 106 -8.80 6.34 -2.53
N GLN A 107 -9.85 6.66 -1.77
CA GLN A 107 -10.30 5.84 -0.64
C GLN A 107 -10.66 4.41 -1.10
N THR A 108 -11.42 4.29 -2.19
CA THR A 108 -11.81 3.01 -2.78
C THR A 108 -10.59 2.20 -3.22
N LEU A 109 -9.60 2.86 -3.85
CA LEU A 109 -8.32 2.22 -4.18
C LEU A 109 -7.68 1.62 -2.92
N ILE A 110 -7.53 2.39 -1.84
CA ILE A 110 -6.89 1.91 -0.61
C ILE A 110 -7.64 0.71 -0.04
N PHE A 111 -8.98 0.78 0.04
CA PHE A 111 -9.80 -0.37 0.46
C PHE A 111 -9.62 -1.60 -0.44
N HIS A 112 -9.48 -1.42 -1.75
CA HIS A 112 -9.20 -2.51 -2.67
C HIS A 112 -7.81 -3.12 -2.49
N LEU A 113 -6.79 -2.33 -2.14
CA LEU A 113 -5.46 -2.86 -1.85
C LEU A 113 -5.48 -3.81 -0.66
N TYR A 114 -6.16 -3.44 0.42
CA TYR A 114 -6.31 -4.29 1.61
C TYR A 114 -7.17 -5.53 1.31
N SER A 115 -8.38 -5.33 0.76
CA SER A 115 -9.31 -6.44 0.52
C SER A 115 -8.84 -7.46 -0.51
N GLN A 116 -7.95 -7.07 -1.43
CA GLN A 116 -7.33 -7.98 -2.40
C GLN A 116 -6.01 -8.60 -1.90
N GLY A 117 -5.60 -8.31 -0.66
CA GLY A 117 -4.35 -8.83 -0.09
C GLY A 117 -3.09 -8.25 -0.74
N CYS A 118 -3.19 -7.10 -1.39
CA CYS A 118 -2.05 -6.42 -2.02
C CYS A 118 -1.23 -5.61 -1.02
N LEU A 119 -1.85 -5.19 0.07
CA LEU A 119 -1.23 -4.53 1.19
C LEU A 119 -1.75 -5.20 2.47
N PRO A 120 -0.89 -5.81 3.30
CA PRO A 120 -1.31 -6.33 4.58
C PRO A 120 -1.53 -5.20 5.59
N GLU A 121 -2.42 -5.42 6.55
CA GLU A 121 -2.54 -4.58 7.74
C GLU A 121 -1.27 -4.69 8.61
N ILE A 122 -1.07 -3.69 9.48
CA ILE A 122 0.00 -3.74 10.48
C ILE A 122 -0.37 -4.83 11.48
N ASN A 123 0.55 -5.77 11.71
CA ASN A 123 0.27 -6.87 12.61
C ASN A 123 0.66 -6.48 14.04
N GLU A 124 -0.25 -5.86 14.79
CA GLU A 124 0.01 -5.35 16.14
C GLU A 124 0.48 -6.42 17.17
N GLU A 125 0.30 -7.72 16.88
CA GLU A 125 0.80 -8.80 17.74
C GLU A 125 2.31 -9.03 17.56
N PHE A 126 2.83 -8.82 16.35
CA PHE A 126 4.20 -9.19 15.98
C PHE A 126 5.06 -8.01 15.55
N GLU A 127 4.44 -6.92 15.11
CA GLU A 127 5.06 -5.69 14.67
C GLU A 127 4.64 -4.61 15.68
N ASP A 128 5.60 -4.04 16.40
CA ASP A 128 5.30 -2.86 17.21
C ASP A 128 4.67 -1.80 16.32
N SER A 129 3.62 -1.15 16.82
CA SER A 129 2.94 -0.12 16.04
C SER A 129 3.97 0.94 15.64
N PRO A 130 4.04 1.34 14.35
CA PRO A 130 5.04 2.29 13.84
C PRO A 130 4.78 3.73 14.34
N VAL A 131 4.23 3.89 15.54
CA VAL A 131 3.95 5.14 16.26
C VAL A 131 5.20 6.00 16.32
N TRP A 132 6.37 5.38 16.47
CA TRP A 132 7.62 6.14 16.54
C TRP A 132 7.98 6.83 15.23
N TYR A 133 7.52 6.33 14.08
CA TYR A 133 7.64 7.00 12.78
C TYR A 133 6.48 7.99 12.53
N LEU A 134 5.46 7.98 13.38
CA LEU A 134 4.36 8.91 13.27
C LEU A 134 4.83 10.30 13.72
N ARG A 135 4.61 11.29 12.87
CA ARG A 135 4.88 12.69 13.15
C ARG A 135 3.61 13.50 13.01
N THR A 136 3.42 14.43 13.92
CA THR A 136 2.43 15.49 13.73
C THR A 136 3.00 16.48 12.73
N GLU A 137 2.45 16.46 11.52
CA GLU A 137 2.84 17.34 10.44
C GLU A 137 1.98 18.60 10.44
N GLN A 138 2.58 19.72 10.06
CA GLN A 138 1.88 20.96 9.80
C GLN A 138 2.25 21.48 8.41
N SER A 139 1.32 21.42 7.47
CA SER A 139 1.59 21.82 6.08
C SER A 139 0.33 22.30 5.35
N SER A 140 0.48 22.88 4.17
CA SER A 140 -0.67 23.24 3.34
C SER A 140 -1.38 21.97 2.82
N PRO A 141 -2.70 22.01 2.56
CA PRO A 141 -3.43 20.90 1.94
C PRO A 141 -2.76 20.37 0.65
N LYS A 142 -2.20 21.28 -0.15
CA LYS A 142 -1.47 20.94 -1.38
C LYS A 142 -0.22 20.12 -1.08
N ALA A 143 0.54 20.48 -0.05
CA ALA A 143 1.72 19.74 0.39
C ALA A 143 1.34 18.38 0.98
N ALA A 144 0.27 18.30 1.77
CA ALA A 144 -0.25 17.05 2.32
C ALA A 144 -0.65 16.05 1.21
N LEU A 145 -1.37 16.51 0.18
CA LEU A 145 -1.72 15.66 -0.98
C LEU A 145 -0.48 15.23 -1.80
N LYS A 146 0.58 16.05 -1.86
CA LYS A 146 1.85 15.63 -2.47
C LYS A 146 2.52 14.50 -1.66
N LYS A 147 2.42 14.49 -0.33
CA LYS A 147 2.88 13.36 0.49
C LYS A 147 2.06 12.08 0.20
N VAL A 148 0.73 12.21 0.09
CA VAL A 148 -0.15 11.10 -0.35
C VAL A 148 0.29 10.55 -1.70
N ARG A 149 0.59 11.43 -2.67
CA ARG A 149 1.06 11.03 -4.00
C ARG A 149 2.37 10.26 -3.94
N ALA A 150 3.33 10.73 -3.15
CA ALA A 150 4.62 10.08 -3.01
C ALA A 150 4.48 8.64 -2.48
N VAL A 151 3.62 8.41 -1.49
CA VAL A 151 3.36 7.07 -0.92
C VAL A 151 2.68 6.15 -1.94
N ILE A 152 1.67 6.63 -2.67
CA ILE A 152 0.99 5.83 -3.71
C ILE A 152 1.94 5.50 -4.87
N GLU A 153 2.80 6.43 -5.27
CA GLU A 153 3.83 6.18 -6.30
C GLU A 153 4.89 5.20 -5.81
N MET A 154 5.28 5.27 -4.53
CA MET A 154 6.20 4.31 -3.91
C MET A 154 5.64 2.90 -3.93
N TYR A 155 4.38 2.71 -3.54
CA TYR A 155 3.69 1.42 -3.65
C TYR A 155 3.66 0.93 -5.10
N LYS A 156 3.31 1.81 -6.05
CA LYS A 156 3.26 1.45 -7.47
C LYS A 156 4.63 0.98 -7.97
N SER A 157 5.70 1.72 -7.67
CA SER A 157 7.08 1.37 -8.00
C SER A 157 7.43 -0.01 -7.44
N LEU A 158 7.18 -0.24 -6.14
CA LEU A 158 7.39 -1.54 -5.48
C LEU A 158 6.70 -2.68 -6.22
N MET A 159 5.41 -2.54 -6.52
CA MET A 159 4.65 -3.60 -7.18
C MET A 159 5.11 -3.86 -8.63
N THR A 160 5.60 -2.83 -9.32
CA THR A 160 6.04 -2.96 -10.72
C THR A 160 7.46 -3.50 -10.88
N GLU A 161 8.35 -3.15 -9.95
CA GLU A 161 9.79 -3.46 -9.98
C GLU A 161 10.12 -4.79 -9.29
N SER A 162 9.29 -5.23 -8.33
CA SER A 162 9.55 -6.46 -7.58
C SER A 162 9.48 -7.69 -8.50
N PRO A 163 10.54 -8.54 -8.54
CA PRO A 163 10.56 -9.74 -9.38
C PRO A 163 9.72 -10.88 -8.79
N GLY A 164 9.43 -10.82 -7.50
CA GLY A 164 8.75 -11.83 -6.70
C GLY A 164 7.66 -11.24 -5.81
N PRO A 165 6.99 -12.05 -4.98
CA PRO A 165 6.16 -11.54 -3.89
C PRO A 165 6.95 -10.56 -3.01
N VAL A 166 6.30 -9.51 -2.54
CA VAL A 166 6.90 -8.54 -1.61
C VAL A 166 6.85 -9.13 -0.20
N ASP A 167 8.00 -9.11 0.49
CA ASP A 167 8.09 -9.44 1.90
C ASP A 167 7.67 -8.25 2.73
N TRP A 168 6.56 -8.37 3.46
CA TRP A 168 5.94 -7.31 4.23
C TRP A 168 6.23 -7.39 5.73
N ASP A 169 7.17 -8.25 6.17
CA ASP A 169 7.58 -8.30 7.57
C ASP A 169 8.42 -7.07 7.93
N CYS A 170 7.85 -6.20 8.75
CA CYS A 170 8.46 -4.94 9.16
C CYS A 170 8.91 -4.93 10.62
N ARG A 171 8.89 -6.08 11.31
CA ARG A 171 9.20 -6.18 12.74
C ARG A 171 10.54 -5.53 13.09
N GLY A 172 11.60 -5.89 12.37
CA GLY A 172 12.95 -5.38 12.66
C GLY A 172 13.08 -3.86 12.46
N GLU A 173 12.37 -3.28 11.49
CA GLU A 173 12.39 -1.84 11.24
C GLU A 173 11.47 -1.08 12.19
N TYR A 174 10.39 -1.68 12.66
CA TYR A 174 9.48 -1.04 13.61
C TYR A 174 10.00 -1.10 15.06
N THR A 175 10.93 -2.00 15.39
CA THR A 175 11.58 -2.05 16.71
C THR A 175 12.83 -1.16 16.84
N ALA A 176 13.43 -0.71 15.73
CA ALA A 176 14.78 -0.13 15.71
C ALA A 176 14.92 1.33 16.20
N ALA A 177 13.92 1.91 16.88
CA ALA A 177 14.00 3.29 17.39
C ALA A 177 14.64 3.45 18.79
N ASP A 178 15.00 2.36 19.46
CA ASP A 178 15.42 2.36 20.87
C ASP A 178 16.95 2.38 21.12
N GLU A 179 17.75 3.01 20.27
CA GLU A 179 19.18 3.27 20.59
C GLU A 179 19.46 4.78 20.64
N PRO A 180 19.29 5.44 21.81
CA PRO A 180 20.09 6.63 22.08
C PRO A 180 21.55 6.18 22.13
N GLU A 181 22.33 6.64 21.17
CA GLU A 181 23.78 6.48 21.09
C GLU A 181 24.42 6.88 22.43
N SER A 182 24.62 5.92 23.33
CA SER A 182 25.33 6.13 24.57
C SER A 182 26.80 6.33 24.20
N THR A 183 27.20 7.59 24.15
CA THR A 183 28.59 8.01 23.99
C THR A 183 29.41 7.35 25.11
N PRO A 184 30.44 6.53 24.81
CA PRO A 184 31.38 6.11 25.84
C PRO A 184 32.21 7.34 26.20
N GLY A 185 31.95 7.89 27.38
CA GLY A 185 32.86 8.87 27.97
C GLY A 185 34.23 8.24 28.17
N THR A 186 35.26 8.85 27.61
CA THR A 186 36.66 8.68 28.03
C THR A 186 37.33 10.04 27.95
#